data_AF-A0A1F6C7R8-F1
#
_entry.id   AF-A0A1F6C7R8-F1
#
_cell.length_a   1.000
_cell.length_b   1.000
_cell.length_c   1.000
_cell.angle_alpha   90.00
_cell.angle_beta   90.00
_cell.angle_gamma   90.00
#
_symmetry.space_group_name_H-M   'P 1'
#
loop_
_entity.id
_entity.type
_entity.pdbx_description
1 polymer ?
#
loop_
_entity_poly.entity_id
_entity_poly.type
_entity_poly.pdbx_seq_one_letter_code
_entity_poly.pdbx_strand_id
1 'polypeptide(L)'
;MKQLILCILTALCLAGPALAEKKDTCVSCHRGLDGEMAAPVQGMPQDVHAQYGLSCADCHGGDPTQEDMEASMDPRRGYRGAPTAEQIPTFCGTCHADAATIRKFKPGLRVDQLELYWTSVHGKQHQKGDRKVAQCVSCHGVHGILPGSDPRSPVYPTNVPKTCARCHSDAGLMAGYRIPTDQFDQYKTSVHGRILLEKGVRGAPACNDCHGNHGAAPPGVSSVSNVCGQCHPVNSELLKQSPHQKPFEEMGVAACESCHGNHGVQRPTDDMLGAGEGSACTSCHERGSKGHQAAEAMRAAIDGLKARRDAAEALILRAEQAGMEVSQAKFDLNEVGNALTKARASVHAFSLARLGETVKEGEALAEGTTRKGEQAIAELQFRRKGLGVSLVIILGVAVALFFKIREVDRRRGLR
;
A
#
# COMPACT_ATOMS: atom_id res chain seq x y z
N MET A 1 14.44 -28.67 61.20
CA MET A 1 14.71 -29.24 59.85
C MET A 1 14.20 -28.41 58.66
N LYS A 2 13.57 -27.23 58.85
CA LYS A 2 13.12 -26.34 57.75
C LYS A 2 13.95 -25.06 57.55
N GLN A 3 14.95 -24.80 58.40
CA GLN A 3 15.78 -23.58 58.33
C GLN A 3 17.21 -23.82 57.80
N LEU A 4 17.67 -25.07 57.66
CA LEU A 4 19.00 -25.36 57.10
C LEU A 4 19.03 -25.47 55.56
N ILE A 5 17.86 -25.59 54.90
CA ILE A 5 17.79 -25.77 53.44
C ILE A 5 17.78 -24.42 52.70
N LEU A 6 17.49 -23.31 53.39
CA LEU A 6 17.35 -22.00 52.76
C LEU A 6 18.69 -21.27 52.53
N CYS A 7 19.78 -21.71 53.16
CA CYS A 7 21.12 -21.11 52.98
C CYS A 7 21.99 -21.81 51.92
N ILE A 8 21.57 -22.96 51.38
CA ILE A 8 22.33 -23.66 50.33
C ILE A 8 21.80 -23.31 48.92
N LEU A 9 20.56 -22.80 48.82
CA LEU A 9 19.94 -22.44 47.53
C LEU A 9 20.28 -21.02 47.03
N THR A 10 20.98 -20.20 47.82
CA THR A 10 21.39 -18.83 47.42
C THR A 10 22.84 -18.72 46.95
N ALA A 11 23.63 -19.81 47.01
CA ALA A 11 25.03 -19.82 46.57
C ALA A 11 25.24 -20.45 45.18
N LEU A 12 24.17 -20.86 44.47
CA LEU A 12 24.26 -21.62 43.21
C LEU A 12 23.63 -20.90 42.01
N CYS A 13 23.69 -19.56 41.96
CA CYS A 13 23.18 -18.75 40.84
C CYS A 13 24.22 -17.80 40.21
N LEU A 14 25.51 -17.98 40.47
CA LEU A 14 26.56 -17.13 39.90
C LEU A 14 27.72 -17.96 39.33
N ALA A 15 27.42 -18.75 38.29
CA ALA A 15 28.39 -19.19 37.29
C ALA A 15 27.66 -20.00 36.21
N GLY A 16 26.78 -19.36 35.43
CA GLY A 16 26.64 -19.82 34.06
C GLY A 16 28.02 -19.68 33.41
N PRO A 17 28.50 -20.63 32.59
CA PRO A 17 29.75 -20.45 31.89
C PRO A 17 29.64 -19.14 31.13
N ALA A 18 30.45 -18.15 31.49
CA ALA A 18 30.70 -17.01 30.63
C ALA A 18 31.15 -17.64 29.32
N LEU A 19 30.29 -17.59 28.29
CA LEU A 19 30.72 -17.85 26.93
C LEU A 19 31.91 -16.93 26.72
N ALA A 20 33.12 -17.50 26.74
CA ALA A 20 34.33 -16.73 26.55
C ALA A 20 34.15 -15.95 25.26
N GLU A 21 34.14 -14.62 25.39
CA GLU A 21 34.03 -13.72 24.24
C GLU A 21 35.18 -14.11 23.31
N LYS A 22 34.83 -14.65 22.15
CA LYS A 22 35.81 -15.20 21.21
C LYS A 22 36.71 -14.02 20.82
N LYS A 23 38.02 -14.10 21.13
CA LYS A 23 38.96 -13.02 20.85
C LYS A 23 38.87 -12.69 19.34
N ASP A 24 38.36 -11.49 19.04
CA ASP A 24 38.24 -10.95 17.68
C ASP A 24 39.06 -9.66 17.61
N THR A 25 40.28 -9.81 17.07
CA THR A 25 41.23 -8.71 16.90
C THR A 25 40.88 -7.83 15.70
N CYS A 26 40.07 -8.31 14.75
CA CYS A 26 39.73 -7.61 13.51
C CYS A 26 39.10 -6.26 13.82
N VAL A 27 38.09 -6.25 14.68
CA VAL A 27 37.38 -5.02 15.10
C VAL A 27 38.31 -4.06 15.83
N SER A 28 39.16 -4.58 16.73
CA SER A 28 40.06 -3.75 17.53
C SER A 28 41.15 -3.08 16.70
N CYS A 29 41.74 -3.81 15.75
CA CYS A 29 42.77 -3.31 14.86
C CYS A 29 42.16 -2.33 13.84
N HIS A 30 41.08 -2.72 13.15
CA HIS A 30 40.44 -1.86 12.15
C HIS A 30 39.81 -0.59 12.73
N ARG A 31 39.41 -0.57 14.00
CA ARG A 31 38.94 0.65 14.67
C ARG A 31 40.03 1.72 14.79
N GLY A 32 41.29 1.29 14.92
CA GLY A 32 42.45 2.18 15.04
C GLY A 32 43.03 2.66 13.70
N LEU A 33 42.46 2.19 12.57
CA LEU A 33 42.84 2.65 11.24
C LEU A 33 42.05 3.91 10.85
N ASP A 34 42.45 4.56 9.76
CA ASP A 34 41.75 5.71 9.20
C ASP A 34 41.05 5.35 7.88
N GLY A 35 40.08 6.19 7.50
CA GLY A 35 39.44 6.13 6.19
C GLY A 35 38.59 4.88 5.95
N GLU A 36 38.68 4.32 4.74
CA GLU A 36 37.85 3.21 4.27
C GLU A 36 38.01 1.93 5.09
N MET A 37 39.14 1.77 5.79
CA MET A 37 39.44 0.57 6.57
C MET A 37 38.78 0.56 7.96
N ALA A 38 38.44 1.74 8.50
CA ALA A 38 37.76 1.88 9.79
C ALA A 38 36.24 2.03 9.69
N ALA A 39 35.74 2.52 8.55
CA ALA A 39 34.32 2.71 8.32
C ALA A 39 33.46 1.43 8.56
N PRO A 40 33.88 0.22 8.14
CA PRO A 40 33.12 -1.02 8.40
C PRO A 40 32.86 -1.28 9.88
N VAL A 41 33.84 -0.95 10.75
CA VAL A 41 33.74 -1.20 12.20
C VAL A 41 32.67 -0.34 12.85
N GLN A 42 32.46 0.89 12.35
CA GLN A 42 31.46 1.80 12.91
C GLN A 42 30.03 1.31 12.65
N GLY A 43 29.80 0.66 11.50
CA GLY A 43 28.50 0.10 11.13
C GLY A 43 28.21 -1.27 11.73
N MET A 44 29.22 -1.98 12.26
CA MET A 44 29.05 -3.36 12.71
C MET A 44 28.09 -3.53 13.91
N PRO A 45 28.04 -2.64 14.92
CA PRO A 45 27.12 -2.81 16.06
C PRO A 45 25.63 -2.86 15.69
N GLN A 46 25.26 -2.26 14.55
CA GLN A 46 23.89 -2.24 14.04
C GLN A 46 23.64 -3.28 12.94
N ASP A 47 24.68 -4.01 12.53
CA ASP A 47 24.59 -5.03 11.51
C ASP A 47 23.75 -6.23 11.99
N VAL A 48 22.80 -6.67 11.17
CA VAL A 48 21.92 -7.79 11.49
C VAL A 48 22.71 -9.09 11.65
N HIS A 49 23.79 -9.30 10.91
CA HIS A 49 24.65 -10.47 11.01
C HIS A 49 25.42 -10.45 12.33
N ALA A 50 25.96 -9.29 12.73
CA ALA A 50 26.61 -9.12 14.03
C ALA A 50 25.66 -9.39 15.21
N GLN A 51 24.39 -8.97 15.11
CA GLN A 51 23.36 -9.27 16.11
C GLN A 51 23.08 -10.77 16.26
N TYR A 52 23.33 -11.57 15.21
CA TYR A 52 23.27 -13.03 15.24
C TYR A 52 24.60 -13.70 15.62
N GLY A 53 25.61 -12.92 16.03
CA GLY A 53 26.91 -13.41 16.49
C GLY A 53 27.91 -13.70 15.37
N LEU A 54 27.67 -13.22 14.15
CA LEU A 54 28.64 -13.32 13.05
C LEU A 54 29.70 -12.20 13.17
N SER A 55 30.95 -12.59 12.98
CA SER A 55 32.15 -11.77 13.05
C SER A 55 32.64 -11.35 11.66
N CYS A 56 33.67 -10.50 11.62
CA CYS A 56 34.33 -10.12 10.37
C CYS A 56 34.88 -11.35 9.61
N ALA A 57 35.40 -12.34 10.35
CA ALA A 57 35.98 -13.54 9.78
C ALA A 57 34.94 -14.50 9.19
N ASP A 58 33.67 -14.42 9.61
CA ASP A 58 32.61 -15.25 9.01
C ASP A 58 32.29 -14.80 7.57
N CYS A 59 32.56 -13.54 7.23
CA CYS A 59 32.42 -13.00 5.88
C CYS A 59 33.74 -12.98 5.11
N HIS A 60 34.81 -12.46 5.71
CA HIS A 60 36.10 -12.25 5.04
C HIS A 60 37.10 -13.39 5.22
N GLY A 61 36.83 -14.35 6.12
CA GLY A 61 37.77 -15.40 6.49
C GLY A 61 38.95 -14.89 7.33
N GLY A 62 40.00 -15.69 7.41
CA GLY A 62 41.20 -15.40 8.19
C GLY A 62 41.12 -15.93 9.62
N ASP A 63 42.09 -15.54 10.44
CA ASP A 63 42.19 -15.95 11.84
C ASP A 63 42.04 -14.74 12.78
N PRO A 64 40.84 -14.48 13.32
CA PRO A 64 40.56 -13.30 14.15
C PRO A 64 41.24 -13.36 15.53
N THR A 65 41.98 -14.43 15.83
CA THR A 65 42.72 -14.56 17.10
C THR A 65 44.15 -14.03 17.04
N GLN A 66 44.68 -13.78 15.84
CA GLN A 66 46.03 -13.25 15.65
C GLN A 66 46.03 -11.72 15.76
N GLU A 67 47.10 -11.16 16.31
CA GLU A 67 47.28 -9.69 16.40
C GLU A 67 48.08 -9.14 15.21
N ASP A 68 48.89 -10.00 14.59
CA ASP A 68 49.68 -9.72 13.40
C ASP A 68 48.79 -9.72 12.14
N MET A 69 48.91 -8.68 11.32
CA MET A 69 48.05 -8.47 10.16
C MET A 69 48.21 -9.59 9.12
N GLU A 70 49.46 -9.95 8.80
CA GLU A 70 49.81 -10.99 7.85
C GLU A 70 49.30 -12.36 8.32
N ALA A 71 49.41 -12.67 9.61
CA ALA A 71 48.88 -13.89 10.19
C ALA A 71 47.34 -13.92 10.24
N SER A 72 46.68 -12.79 10.56
CA SER A 72 45.21 -12.67 10.61
C SER A 72 44.59 -12.77 9.23
N MET A 73 45.24 -12.22 8.20
CA MET A 73 44.75 -12.13 6.82
C MET A 73 45.48 -13.11 5.87
N ASP A 74 46.03 -14.21 6.39
CA ASP A 74 46.71 -15.22 5.57
C ASP A 74 45.69 -16.00 4.71
N PRO A 75 45.80 -15.98 3.37
CA PRO A 75 44.96 -16.80 2.50
C PRO A 75 45.00 -18.30 2.81
N ARG A 76 46.12 -18.80 3.34
CA ARG A 76 46.27 -20.21 3.77
C ARG A 76 45.40 -20.55 4.98
N ARG A 77 45.00 -19.54 5.76
CA ARG A 77 44.04 -19.65 6.86
C ARG A 77 42.61 -19.30 6.42
N GLY A 78 42.37 -19.28 5.12
CA GLY A 78 41.04 -19.09 4.55
C GLY A 78 40.62 -17.62 4.48
N TYR A 79 41.54 -16.66 4.59
CA TYR A 79 41.25 -15.26 4.28
C TYR A 79 40.90 -15.09 2.80
N ARG A 80 39.78 -14.42 2.54
CA ARG A 80 39.17 -14.26 1.20
C ARG A 80 39.18 -12.82 0.72
N GLY A 81 39.40 -11.86 1.61
CA GLY A 81 39.31 -10.44 1.29
C GLY A 81 37.87 -9.98 1.01
N ALA A 82 37.74 -8.80 0.40
CA ALA A 82 36.45 -8.27 -0.03
C ALA A 82 35.95 -9.04 -1.28
N PRO A 83 34.71 -9.58 -1.27
CA PRO A 83 34.16 -10.23 -2.45
C PRO A 83 34.08 -9.27 -3.64
N THR A 84 34.52 -9.73 -4.81
CA THR A 84 34.35 -8.97 -6.06
C THR A 84 32.87 -8.89 -6.44
N ALA A 85 32.50 -7.92 -7.29
CA ALA A 85 31.13 -7.81 -7.82
C ALA A 85 30.63 -9.14 -8.40
N GLU A 86 31.47 -9.86 -9.14
CA GLU A 86 31.15 -11.18 -9.68
C GLU A 86 30.68 -12.19 -8.63
N GLN A 87 31.38 -12.21 -7.50
CA GLN A 87 31.23 -13.20 -6.44
C GLN A 87 30.08 -12.89 -5.50
N ILE A 88 29.60 -11.65 -5.43
CA ILE A 88 28.65 -11.22 -4.40
C ILE A 88 27.36 -12.07 -4.36
N PRO A 89 26.67 -12.36 -5.48
CA PRO A 89 25.47 -13.19 -5.44
C PRO A 89 25.71 -14.57 -4.84
N THR A 90 26.75 -15.27 -5.28
CA THR A 90 27.08 -16.61 -4.78
C THR A 90 27.63 -16.57 -3.37
N PHE A 91 28.40 -15.53 -3.02
CA PHE A 91 28.91 -15.28 -1.67
C PHE A 91 27.78 -15.18 -0.65
N CYS A 92 26.82 -14.26 -0.86
CA CYS A 92 25.65 -14.15 0.02
C CYS A 92 24.84 -15.46 0.03
N GLY A 93 24.75 -16.11 -1.13
CA GLY A 93 24.12 -17.41 -1.33
C GLY A 93 24.68 -18.54 -0.48
N THR A 94 25.96 -18.51 -0.12
CA THR A 94 26.56 -19.58 0.70
C THR A 94 25.84 -19.81 2.03
N CYS A 95 25.22 -18.75 2.59
CA CYS A 95 24.33 -18.85 3.73
C CYS A 95 22.87 -18.64 3.31
N HIS A 96 22.53 -17.57 2.58
CA HIS A 96 21.14 -17.20 2.30
C HIS A 96 20.44 -18.07 1.24
N ALA A 97 21.14 -19.03 0.63
CA ALA A 97 20.56 -20.08 -0.19
C ALA A 97 20.60 -21.47 0.47
N ASP A 98 21.05 -21.58 1.73
CA ASP A 98 21.10 -22.83 2.47
C ASP A 98 20.10 -22.84 3.64
N ALA A 99 19.07 -23.68 3.51
CA ALA A 99 18.05 -23.85 4.54
C ALA A 99 18.64 -24.34 5.87
N ALA A 100 19.64 -25.22 5.84
CA ALA A 100 20.22 -25.79 7.05
C ALA A 100 20.96 -24.72 7.87
N THR A 101 21.67 -23.82 7.20
CA THR A 101 22.35 -22.67 7.82
C THR A 101 21.34 -21.65 8.34
N ILE A 102 20.43 -21.16 7.49
CA ILE A 102 19.51 -20.08 7.88
C ILE A 102 18.56 -20.50 9.00
N ARG A 103 18.13 -21.77 9.06
CA ARG A 103 17.26 -22.25 10.15
C ARG A 103 17.91 -22.18 11.54
N LYS A 104 19.24 -22.14 11.64
CA LYS A 104 19.93 -21.95 12.93
C LYS A 104 19.74 -20.55 13.49
N PHE A 105 19.53 -19.56 12.62
CA PHE A 105 19.42 -18.14 12.99
C PHE A 105 17.98 -17.64 12.92
N LYS A 106 17.28 -17.95 11.83
CA LYS A 106 15.92 -17.49 11.54
C LYS A 106 15.13 -18.51 10.73
N PRO A 107 14.51 -19.52 11.37
CA PRO A 107 13.76 -20.59 10.71
C PRO A 107 12.69 -20.15 9.69
N GLY A 108 12.08 -18.98 9.88
CA GLY A 108 11.04 -18.44 8.99
C GLY A 108 11.56 -17.65 7.78
N LEU A 109 12.87 -17.50 7.61
CA LEU A 109 13.43 -16.77 6.47
C LEU A 109 13.52 -17.69 5.24
N ARG A 110 13.08 -17.18 4.08
CA ARG A 110 13.16 -17.90 2.81
C ARG A 110 14.60 -17.96 2.29
N VAL A 111 14.96 -19.06 1.64
CA VAL A 111 16.30 -19.32 1.08
C VAL A 111 16.33 -19.47 -0.44
N ASP A 112 15.23 -19.19 -1.12
CA ASP A 112 15.12 -19.23 -2.58
C ASP A 112 15.60 -17.93 -3.25
N GLN A 113 16.09 -16.93 -2.49
CA GLN A 113 16.37 -15.60 -3.04
C GLN A 113 17.48 -15.59 -4.10
N LEU A 114 18.50 -16.45 -3.96
CA LEU A 114 19.55 -16.57 -4.98
C LEU A 114 19.01 -17.17 -6.28
N GLU A 115 18.19 -18.22 -6.18
CA GLU A 115 17.55 -18.84 -7.34
C GLU A 115 16.65 -17.82 -8.06
N LEU A 116 15.84 -17.09 -7.30
CA LEU A 116 15.02 -16.00 -7.83
C LEU A 116 15.87 -14.91 -8.50
N TYR A 117 16.99 -14.51 -7.89
CA TYR A 117 17.91 -13.52 -8.47
C TYR A 117 18.32 -13.86 -9.90
N TRP A 118 18.66 -15.11 -10.17
CA TRP A 118 19.04 -15.54 -11.52
C TRP A 118 17.91 -15.49 -12.53
N THR A 119 16.64 -15.46 -12.10
CA THR A 119 15.51 -15.25 -13.01
C THR A 119 15.36 -13.79 -13.44
N SER A 120 15.81 -12.85 -12.59
CA SER A 120 15.67 -11.40 -12.80
C SER A 120 16.51 -10.89 -13.97
N VAL A 121 16.17 -9.71 -14.51
CA VAL A 121 16.96 -9.05 -15.56
C VAL A 121 18.36 -8.71 -15.04
N HIS A 122 18.49 -8.25 -13.80
CA HIS A 122 19.78 -7.99 -13.18
C HIS A 122 20.65 -9.25 -13.12
N GLY A 123 20.12 -10.36 -12.59
CA GLY A 123 20.85 -11.63 -12.51
C GLY A 123 21.22 -12.20 -13.89
N LYS A 124 20.34 -12.10 -14.88
CA LYS A 124 20.62 -12.53 -16.26
C LYS A 124 21.75 -11.73 -16.90
N GLN A 125 21.80 -10.41 -16.69
CA GLN A 125 22.87 -9.56 -17.21
C GLN A 125 24.18 -9.80 -16.45
N HIS A 126 24.11 -10.05 -15.14
CA HIS A 126 25.26 -10.45 -14.32
C HIS A 126 25.94 -11.71 -14.86
N GLN A 127 25.14 -12.72 -15.20
CA GLN A 127 25.63 -13.97 -15.82
C GLN A 127 26.28 -13.75 -17.19
N LYS A 128 25.92 -12.69 -17.91
CA LYS A 128 26.57 -12.29 -19.17
C LYS A 128 27.84 -11.47 -18.97
N GLY A 129 28.27 -11.26 -17.72
CA GLY A 129 29.48 -10.51 -17.40
C GLY A 129 29.26 -9.03 -17.12
N ASP A 130 28.02 -8.54 -17.11
CA ASP A 130 27.75 -7.15 -16.74
C ASP A 130 27.80 -6.98 -15.22
N ARG A 131 28.79 -6.21 -14.74
CA ARG A 131 29.03 -5.98 -13.30
C ARG A 131 28.47 -4.65 -12.81
N LYS A 132 27.80 -3.89 -13.67
CA LYS A 132 27.14 -2.62 -13.32
C LYS A 132 25.69 -2.82 -12.87
N VAL A 133 25.12 -3.99 -13.12
CA VAL A 133 23.75 -4.31 -12.70
C VAL A 133 23.63 -4.53 -11.20
N ALA A 134 22.42 -4.32 -10.67
CA ALA A 134 22.19 -4.46 -9.24
C ALA A 134 22.39 -5.90 -8.77
N GLN A 135 23.06 -6.04 -7.62
CA GLN A 135 23.32 -7.30 -6.93
C GLN A 135 22.84 -7.19 -5.48
N CYS A 136 23.03 -8.24 -4.67
CA CYS A 136 22.53 -8.31 -3.29
C CYS A 136 22.85 -7.04 -2.47
N VAL A 137 24.10 -6.60 -2.53
CA VAL A 137 24.58 -5.45 -1.75
C VAL A 137 24.14 -4.10 -2.30
N SER A 138 23.68 -4.03 -3.56
CA SER A 138 23.18 -2.78 -4.17
C SER A 138 21.93 -2.28 -3.44
N CYS A 139 21.13 -3.22 -2.92
CA CYS A 139 19.92 -2.91 -2.15
C CYS A 139 20.16 -3.03 -0.64
N HIS A 140 20.91 -4.04 -0.18
CA HIS A 140 21.07 -4.31 1.25
C HIS A 140 22.25 -3.60 1.93
N GLY A 141 23.23 -3.14 1.17
CA GLY A 141 24.51 -2.65 1.70
C GLY A 141 25.54 -3.78 1.89
N VAL A 142 26.74 -3.40 2.33
CA VAL A 142 27.90 -4.31 2.52
C VAL A 142 28.31 -4.48 3.99
N HIS A 143 28.13 -3.45 4.81
CA HIS A 143 28.41 -3.43 6.25
C HIS A 143 27.34 -2.61 6.95
N GLY A 144 27.01 -2.95 8.19
CA GLY A 144 25.90 -2.32 8.90
C GLY A 144 24.55 -2.64 8.25
N ILE A 145 24.43 -3.85 7.70
CA ILE A 145 23.25 -4.31 6.98
C ILE A 145 22.08 -4.38 7.95
N LEU A 146 21.01 -3.65 7.64
CA LEU A 146 19.82 -3.57 8.49
C LEU A 146 18.74 -4.55 8.02
N PRO A 147 17.95 -5.15 8.93
CA PRO A 147 16.81 -5.98 8.53
C PRO A 147 15.78 -5.12 7.78
N GLY A 148 15.10 -5.69 6.78
CA GLY A 148 14.11 -4.95 5.98
C GLY A 148 12.87 -4.45 6.76
N SER A 149 12.72 -4.86 8.02
CA SER A 149 11.72 -4.31 8.95
C SER A 149 12.17 -3.02 9.63
N ASP A 150 13.47 -2.68 9.62
CA ASP A 150 14.00 -1.44 10.18
C ASP A 150 13.74 -0.26 9.22
N PRO A 151 13.09 0.83 9.66
CA PRO A 151 12.80 2.00 8.82
C PRO A 151 14.03 2.68 8.21
N ARG A 152 15.24 2.46 8.76
CA ARG A 152 16.51 2.97 8.23
C ARG A 152 17.07 2.08 7.12
N SER A 153 16.56 0.85 6.96
CA SER A 153 17.01 -0.08 5.93
C SER A 153 16.67 0.46 4.54
N PRO A 154 17.59 0.39 3.55
CA PRO A 154 17.27 0.81 2.18
C PRO A 154 16.18 -0.05 1.53
N VAL A 155 15.97 -1.27 2.02
CA VAL A 155 14.90 -2.18 1.56
C VAL A 155 13.63 -2.09 2.39
N TYR A 156 13.52 -1.13 3.30
CA TYR A 156 12.25 -0.83 3.98
C TYR A 156 11.23 -0.28 2.96
N PRO A 157 9.93 -0.63 3.03
CA PRO A 157 8.96 -0.31 1.95
C PRO A 157 8.96 1.15 1.47
N THR A 158 9.02 2.13 2.38
CA THR A 158 9.05 3.56 2.00
C THR A 158 10.39 4.03 1.44
N ASN A 159 11.46 3.26 1.60
CA ASN A 159 12.79 3.54 1.08
C ASN A 159 13.04 2.85 -0.26
N VAL A 160 12.35 1.73 -0.56
CA VAL A 160 12.56 0.96 -1.79
C VAL A 160 12.50 1.83 -3.06
N PRO A 161 11.50 2.73 -3.26
CA PRO A 161 11.47 3.58 -4.44
C PRO A 161 12.75 4.42 -4.62
N LYS A 162 13.28 4.97 -3.52
CA LYS A 162 14.54 5.73 -3.54
C LYS A 162 15.75 4.81 -3.80
N THR A 163 15.73 3.59 -3.28
CA THR A 163 16.80 2.60 -3.52
C THR A 163 16.89 2.22 -4.99
N CYS A 164 15.75 2.00 -5.67
CA CYS A 164 15.71 1.77 -7.11
C CYS A 164 16.19 3.01 -7.89
N ALA A 165 15.76 4.21 -7.47
CA ALA A 165 16.10 5.48 -8.13
C ALA A 165 17.60 5.79 -8.14
N ARG A 166 18.40 5.23 -7.20
CA ARG A 166 19.87 5.39 -7.19
C ARG A 166 20.52 5.04 -8.53
N CYS A 167 19.98 4.03 -9.22
CA CYS A 167 20.44 3.62 -10.55
C CYS A 167 19.43 3.98 -11.64
N HIS A 168 18.14 3.76 -11.40
CA HIS A 168 17.10 3.97 -12.40
C HIS A 168 16.76 5.44 -12.67
N SER A 169 17.27 6.39 -11.87
CA SER A 169 17.19 7.83 -12.19
C SER A 169 18.53 8.41 -12.65
N ASP A 170 19.56 7.58 -12.83
CA ASP A 170 20.86 7.99 -13.37
C ASP A 170 20.90 7.76 -14.88
N ALA A 171 20.79 8.85 -15.65
CA ALA A 171 20.83 8.79 -17.11
C ALA A 171 22.17 8.27 -17.66
N GLY A 172 23.29 8.55 -16.98
CA GLY A 172 24.61 8.07 -17.40
C GLY A 172 24.74 6.55 -17.24
N LEU A 173 24.26 6.01 -16.12
CA LEU A 173 24.24 4.57 -15.88
C LEU A 173 23.23 3.86 -16.80
N MET A 174 22.04 4.44 -17.00
CA MET A 174 20.95 3.83 -17.78
C MET A 174 21.11 3.95 -19.31
N ALA A 175 21.94 4.86 -19.81
CA ALA A 175 22.15 5.09 -21.25
C ALA A 175 22.51 3.80 -22.02
N GLY A 176 23.35 2.93 -21.43
CA GLY A 176 23.75 1.65 -22.03
C GLY A 176 22.63 0.61 -22.11
N TYR A 177 21.59 0.76 -21.30
CA TYR A 177 20.47 -0.19 -21.19
C TYR A 177 19.22 0.26 -21.95
N ARG A 178 19.17 1.51 -22.42
CA ARG A 178 18.02 2.10 -23.12
C ARG A 178 16.72 2.04 -22.31
N ILE A 179 16.85 2.23 -20.99
CA ILE A 179 15.72 2.30 -20.06
C ILE A 179 15.47 3.79 -19.77
N PRO A 180 14.20 4.27 -19.74
CA PRO A 180 13.91 5.63 -19.30
C PRO A 180 14.38 5.86 -17.86
N THR A 181 14.44 7.11 -17.40
CA THR A 181 14.96 7.44 -16.05
C THR A 181 14.01 8.26 -15.18
N ASP A 182 12.78 8.44 -15.66
CA ASP A 182 11.73 9.25 -15.05
C ASP A 182 10.74 8.41 -14.22
N GLN A 183 10.92 7.09 -14.10
CA GLN A 183 9.96 6.20 -13.45
C GLN A 183 9.77 6.54 -11.96
N PHE A 184 10.83 6.96 -11.28
CA PHE A 184 10.71 7.41 -9.88
C PHE A 184 9.92 8.72 -9.78
N ASP A 185 10.09 9.64 -10.73
CA ASP A 185 9.33 10.88 -10.77
C ASP A 185 7.86 10.63 -11.07
N GLN A 186 7.56 9.77 -12.03
CA GLN A 186 6.20 9.31 -12.30
C GLN A 186 5.59 8.62 -11.07
N TYR A 187 6.32 7.69 -10.45
CA TYR A 187 5.85 6.95 -9.28
C TYR A 187 5.51 7.87 -8.10
N LYS A 188 6.35 8.86 -7.78
CA LYS A 188 6.06 9.83 -6.71
C LYS A 188 4.71 10.51 -6.89
N THR A 189 4.33 10.81 -8.13
CA THR A 189 3.07 11.51 -8.44
C THR A 189 1.86 10.57 -8.59
N SER A 190 2.11 9.26 -8.70
CA SER A 190 1.07 8.23 -8.81
C SER A 190 0.23 8.09 -7.53
N VAL A 191 -0.95 7.46 -7.66
CA VAL A 191 -1.80 7.17 -6.50
C VAL A 191 -1.11 6.27 -5.48
N HIS A 192 -0.33 5.28 -5.93
CA HIS A 192 0.42 4.38 -5.05
C HIS A 192 1.56 5.12 -4.34
N GLY A 193 2.35 5.91 -5.08
CA GLY A 193 3.46 6.66 -4.52
C GLY A 193 3.01 7.72 -3.51
N ARG A 194 1.92 8.45 -3.78
CA ARG A 194 1.35 9.40 -2.81
C ARG A 194 0.92 8.70 -1.51
N ILE A 195 0.25 7.55 -1.60
CA ILE A 195 -0.18 6.80 -0.41
C ILE A 195 1.02 6.23 0.36
N LEU A 196 2.03 5.70 -0.31
CA LEU A 196 3.20 5.13 0.34
C LEU A 196 4.14 6.20 0.91
N LEU A 197 4.54 7.17 0.08
CA LEU A 197 5.61 8.12 0.40
C LEU A 197 5.10 9.33 1.20
N GLU A 198 3.90 9.85 0.92
CA GLU A 198 3.36 11.01 1.63
C GLU A 198 2.58 10.59 2.89
N LYS A 199 1.76 9.54 2.79
CA LYS A 199 0.93 9.07 3.91
C LYS A 199 1.56 7.97 4.75
N GLY A 200 2.68 7.38 4.31
CA GLY A 200 3.37 6.30 5.04
C GLY A 200 2.59 4.99 5.11
N VAL A 201 1.55 4.81 4.28
CA VAL A 201 0.69 3.62 4.34
C VAL A 201 1.36 2.49 3.59
N ARG A 202 1.97 1.57 4.34
CA ARG A 202 2.72 0.40 3.83
C ARG A 202 1.88 -0.63 3.05
N GLY A 203 0.55 -0.48 3.05
CA GLY A 203 -0.34 -1.29 2.21
C GLY A 203 -0.37 -0.83 0.74
N ALA A 204 0.17 0.36 0.43
CA ALA A 204 0.36 0.76 -0.96
C ALA A 204 1.65 0.14 -1.53
N PRO A 205 1.62 -0.32 -2.80
CA PRO A 205 2.74 -1.02 -3.40
C PRO A 205 3.91 -0.06 -3.70
N ALA A 206 5.12 -0.51 -3.39
CA ALA A 206 6.40 0.03 -3.82
C ALA A 206 6.86 -0.59 -5.16
N CYS A 207 8.02 -0.18 -5.68
CA CYS A 207 8.53 -0.65 -6.97
C CYS A 207 8.68 -2.18 -7.04
N ASN A 208 9.20 -2.78 -5.97
CA ASN A 208 9.40 -4.23 -5.81
C ASN A 208 8.10 -5.02 -5.68
N ASP A 209 6.98 -4.40 -5.29
CA ASP A 209 5.68 -5.08 -5.24
C ASP A 209 5.12 -5.33 -6.64
N CYS A 210 5.58 -4.57 -7.65
CA CYS A 210 5.26 -4.82 -9.06
C CYS A 210 6.36 -5.59 -9.80
N HIS A 211 7.63 -5.23 -9.58
CA HIS A 211 8.79 -5.76 -10.32
C HIS A 211 9.44 -6.99 -9.65
N GLY A 212 9.05 -7.32 -8.42
CA GLY A 212 9.68 -8.37 -7.61
C GLY A 212 10.80 -7.84 -6.71
N ASN A 213 11.11 -8.60 -5.65
CA ASN A 213 12.19 -8.27 -4.70
C ASN A 213 13.54 -8.82 -5.16
N HIS A 214 13.59 -10.12 -5.42
CA HIS A 214 14.78 -10.83 -5.91
C HIS A 214 14.51 -11.49 -7.27
N GLY A 215 13.26 -11.67 -7.70
CA GLY A 215 12.91 -12.37 -8.95
C GLY A 215 12.66 -11.46 -10.14
N ALA A 216 12.32 -12.06 -11.28
CA ALA A 216 11.82 -11.34 -12.46
C ALA A 216 10.44 -10.69 -12.24
N ALA A 217 9.64 -11.27 -11.35
CA ALA A 217 8.32 -10.80 -10.96
C ALA A 217 8.04 -11.26 -9.51
N PRO A 218 7.04 -10.67 -8.82
CA PRO A 218 6.57 -11.17 -7.54
C PRO A 218 6.09 -12.63 -7.61
N PRO A 219 6.21 -13.42 -6.53
CA PRO A 219 5.71 -14.79 -6.49
C PRO A 219 4.23 -14.88 -6.90
N GLY A 220 3.90 -15.87 -7.72
CA GLY A 220 2.53 -16.11 -8.17
C GLY A 220 2.06 -15.22 -9.33
N VAL A 221 2.95 -14.46 -9.98
CA VAL A 221 2.65 -13.68 -11.18
C VAL A 221 3.60 -14.06 -12.32
N SER A 222 3.07 -14.25 -13.54
CA SER A 222 3.85 -14.61 -14.72
C SER A 222 4.59 -13.44 -15.36
N SER A 223 4.12 -12.21 -15.17
CA SER A 223 4.72 -10.97 -15.70
C SER A 223 4.35 -9.78 -14.84
N VAL A 224 5.15 -8.71 -14.88
CA VAL A 224 4.88 -7.46 -14.14
C VAL A 224 3.48 -6.91 -14.48
N SER A 225 3.04 -7.01 -15.72
CA SER A 225 1.74 -6.51 -16.17
C SER A 225 0.54 -7.20 -15.53
N ASN A 226 0.70 -8.43 -15.03
CA ASN A 226 -0.36 -9.17 -14.35
C ASN A 226 -0.43 -8.88 -12.85
N VAL A 227 0.51 -8.09 -12.29
CA VAL A 227 0.59 -7.87 -10.84
C VAL A 227 -0.58 -7.09 -10.27
N CYS A 228 -1.20 -6.22 -11.08
CA CYS A 228 -2.33 -5.39 -10.66
C CYS A 228 -3.48 -6.26 -10.11
N GLY A 229 -3.69 -7.44 -10.70
CA GLY A 229 -4.76 -8.37 -10.32
C GLY A 229 -4.57 -9.04 -8.96
N GLN A 230 -3.37 -9.02 -8.37
CA GLN A 230 -3.16 -9.56 -7.02
C GLN A 230 -3.84 -8.69 -5.95
N CYS A 231 -3.86 -7.37 -6.15
CA CYS A 231 -4.49 -6.41 -5.23
C CYS A 231 -5.86 -5.92 -5.73
N HIS A 232 -6.09 -5.94 -7.04
CA HIS A 232 -7.37 -5.59 -7.67
C HIS A 232 -8.07 -6.82 -8.29
N PRO A 233 -8.35 -7.89 -7.51
CA PRO A 233 -8.82 -9.17 -8.04
C PRO A 233 -10.20 -9.05 -8.69
N VAL A 234 -11.10 -8.22 -8.14
CA VAL A 234 -12.44 -8.00 -8.69
C VAL A 234 -12.34 -7.43 -10.12
N ASN A 235 -11.53 -6.39 -10.31
CA ASN A 235 -11.38 -5.75 -11.62
C ASN A 235 -10.68 -6.68 -12.62
N SER A 236 -9.64 -7.41 -12.17
CA SER A 236 -8.95 -8.38 -13.01
C SER A 236 -9.88 -9.51 -13.45
N GLU A 237 -10.73 -10.02 -12.56
CA GLU A 237 -11.67 -11.09 -12.89
C GLU A 237 -12.76 -10.62 -13.86
N LEU A 238 -13.28 -9.40 -13.67
CA LEU A 238 -14.25 -8.81 -14.60
C LEU A 238 -13.64 -8.60 -16.00
N LEU A 239 -12.39 -8.11 -16.06
CA LEU A 239 -11.67 -7.92 -17.32
C LEU A 239 -11.44 -9.23 -18.07
N LYS A 240 -11.08 -10.31 -17.37
CA LYS A 240 -10.89 -11.64 -17.97
C LYS A 240 -12.15 -12.17 -18.64
N GLN A 241 -13.32 -11.82 -18.11
CA GLN A 241 -14.63 -12.19 -18.67
C GLN A 241 -15.10 -11.23 -19.77
N SER A 242 -14.33 -10.17 -20.05
CA SER A 242 -14.73 -9.12 -20.98
C SER A 242 -14.35 -9.42 -22.43
N PRO A 243 -14.98 -8.72 -23.40
CA PRO A 243 -14.60 -8.81 -24.81
C PRO A 243 -13.16 -8.35 -25.11
N HIS A 244 -12.51 -7.62 -24.20
CA HIS A 244 -11.16 -7.11 -24.38
C HIS A 244 -10.07 -8.15 -24.03
N GLN A 245 -10.38 -9.18 -23.26
CA GLN A 245 -9.38 -10.14 -22.78
C GLN A 245 -8.62 -10.80 -23.93
N LYS A 246 -9.36 -11.44 -24.84
CA LYS A 246 -8.76 -12.19 -25.96
C LYS A 246 -7.91 -11.29 -26.89
N PRO A 247 -8.40 -10.12 -27.35
CA PRO A 247 -7.55 -9.19 -28.10
C PRO A 247 -6.27 -8.78 -27.39
N PHE A 248 -6.32 -8.51 -26.08
CA PHE A 248 -5.13 -8.15 -25.31
C PHE A 248 -4.12 -9.29 -25.21
N GLU A 249 -4.58 -10.53 -25.03
CA GLU A 249 -3.72 -11.72 -25.08
C GLU A 249 -3.08 -11.91 -26.46
N GLU A 250 -3.86 -11.77 -27.53
CA GLU A 250 -3.37 -11.93 -28.92
C GLU A 250 -2.35 -10.86 -29.31
N MET A 251 -2.53 -9.62 -28.83
CA MET A 251 -1.58 -8.53 -29.06
C MET A 251 -0.36 -8.57 -28.12
N GLY A 252 -0.40 -9.40 -27.07
CA GLY A 252 0.66 -9.48 -26.06
C GLY A 252 0.86 -8.18 -25.27
N VAL A 253 -0.19 -7.35 -25.13
CA VAL A 253 -0.12 -6.07 -24.43
C VAL A 253 -0.73 -6.14 -23.04
N ALA A 254 -0.21 -5.32 -22.13
CA ALA A 254 -0.68 -5.22 -20.76
C ALA A 254 -2.06 -4.54 -20.69
N ALA A 255 -3.10 -5.31 -20.43
CA ALA A 255 -4.48 -4.81 -20.47
C ALA A 255 -4.76 -3.66 -19.48
N CYS A 256 -4.31 -3.79 -18.22
CA CYS A 256 -4.53 -2.76 -17.20
C CYS A 256 -3.79 -1.45 -17.55
N GLU A 257 -2.51 -1.58 -17.94
CA GLU A 257 -1.63 -0.43 -18.23
C GLU A 257 -2.08 0.34 -19.47
N SER A 258 -2.72 -0.34 -20.42
CA SER A 258 -3.24 0.26 -21.65
C SER A 258 -4.28 1.35 -21.39
N CYS A 259 -5.02 1.27 -20.28
CA CYS A 259 -6.03 2.26 -19.90
C CYS A 259 -5.63 3.11 -18.68
N HIS A 260 -4.94 2.51 -17.71
CA HIS A 260 -4.63 3.17 -16.43
C HIS A 260 -3.20 3.71 -16.33
N GLY A 261 -2.32 3.37 -17.28
CA GLY A 261 -0.88 3.61 -17.17
C GLY A 261 -0.21 2.69 -16.15
N ASN A 262 1.07 2.95 -15.86
CA ASN A 262 1.91 2.09 -15.03
C ASN A 262 2.59 2.85 -13.88
N HIS A 263 3.85 3.30 -14.02
CA HIS A 263 4.60 3.99 -12.98
C HIS A 263 3.89 5.29 -12.55
N GLY A 264 3.24 5.99 -13.48
CA GLY A 264 2.46 7.20 -13.22
C GLY A 264 0.96 6.98 -12.95
N VAL A 265 0.52 5.77 -12.59
CA VAL A 265 -0.92 5.44 -12.44
C VAL A 265 -1.65 6.40 -11.50
N GLN A 266 -2.75 6.98 -11.98
CA GLN A 266 -3.53 7.96 -11.23
C GLN A 266 -4.75 7.32 -10.56
N ARG A 267 -5.37 8.05 -9.62
CA ARG A 267 -6.64 7.63 -9.02
C ARG A 267 -7.70 7.62 -10.15
N PRO A 268 -8.37 6.48 -10.41
CA PRO A 268 -9.40 6.43 -11.44
C PRO A 268 -10.54 7.40 -11.16
N THR A 269 -11.02 8.08 -12.20
CA THR A 269 -12.19 8.97 -12.15
C THR A 269 -13.21 8.55 -13.19
N ASP A 270 -14.45 9.02 -13.02
CA ASP A 270 -15.53 8.76 -13.98
C ASP A 270 -15.22 9.38 -15.37
N ASP A 271 -14.28 10.34 -15.45
CA ASP A 271 -13.83 10.95 -16.70
C ASP A 271 -13.03 10.02 -17.62
N MET A 272 -12.52 8.92 -17.07
CA MET A 272 -11.95 7.85 -17.87
C MET A 272 -12.99 7.13 -18.73
N LEU A 273 -14.29 7.32 -18.45
CA LEU A 273 -15.41 6.74 -19.20
C LEU A 273 -16.01 7.75 -20.18
N GLY A 274 -16.64 7.22 -21.23
CA GLY A 274 -17.32 8.00 -22.24
C GLY A 274 -16.44 8.31 -23.44
N ALA A 275 -16.66 9.47 -24.04
CA ALA A 275 -16.01 9.91 -25.27
C ALA A 275 -15.27 11.27 -25.14
N GLY A 276 -15.17 11.80 -23.91
CA GLY A 276 -14.49 13.07 -23.63
C GLY A 276 -12.97 12.97 -23.71
N GLU A 277 -12.30 14.11 -23.53
CA GLU A 277 -10.84 14.25 -23.61
C GLU A 277 -10.09 13.36 -22.57
N GLY A 278 -10.71 13.10 -21.41
CA GLY A 278 -10.16 12.21 -20.38
C GLY A 278 -10.44 10.72 -20.59
N SER A 279 -11.17 10.33 -21.63
CA SER A 279 -11.60 8.94 -21.84
C SER A 279 -10.45 8.03 -22.21
N ALA A 280 -10.40 6.85 -21.58
CA ALA A 280 -9.47 5.80 -21.95
C ALA A 280 -9.90 5.00 -23.19
N CYS A 281 -11.11 5.24 -23.71
CA CYS A 281 -11.69 4.42 -24.79
C CYS A 281 -11.35 4.96 -26.19
N THR A 282 -11.18 6.28 -26.31
CA THR A 282 -11.10 6.99 -27.60
C THR A 282 -9.80 6.76 -28.35
N SER A 283 -8.76 6.26 -27.67
CA SER A 283 -7.49 5.85 -28.30
C SER A 283 -7.64 4.67 -29.25
N CYS A 284 -8.66 3.83 -29.05
CA CYS A 284 -8.90 2.61 -29.85
C CYS A 284 -10.30 2.58 -30.49
N HIS A 285 -11.27 3.34 -29.96
CA HIS A 285 -12.64 3.35 -30.45
C HIS A 285 -13.01 4.69 -31.10
N GLU A 286 -13.07 4.66 -32.43
CA GLU A 286 -13.52 5.79 -33.24
C GLU A 286 -14.99 6.15 -32.98
N ARG A 287 -15.31 7.43 -33.23
CA ARG A 287 -16.66 7.96 -33.07
C ARG A 287 -17.66 7.17 -33.92
N GLY A 288 -18.77 6.78 -33.30
CA GLY A 288 -19.82 6.00 -33.96
C GLY A 288 -19.60 4.49 -33.93
N SER A 289 -18.42 4.00 -33.53
CA SER A 289 -18.21 2.57 -33.29
C SER A 289 -19.05 2.04 -32.13
N LYS A 290 -19.30 0.72 -32.09
CA LYS A 290 -20.04 0.10 -30.98
C LYS A 290 -19.35 0.29 -29.63
N GLY A 291 -18.01 0.25 -29.60
CA GLY A 291 -17.23 0.48 -28.38
C GLY A 291 -17.35 1.91 -27.88
N HIS A 292 -17.35 2.89 -28.79
CA HIS A 292 -17.57 4.30 -28.46
C HIS A 292 -18.96 4.53 -27.86
N GLN A 293 -20.02 4.00 -28.51
CA GLN A 293 -21.39 4.10 -28.00
C GLN A 293 -21.55 3.42 -26.64
N ALA A 294 -20.90 2.26 -26.45
CA ALA A 294 -20.90 1.56 -25.17
C ALA A 294 -20.22 2.38 -24.06
N ALA A 295 -19.09 3.04 -24.36
CA ALA A 295 -18.40 3.91 -23.41
C ALA A 295 -19.29 5.10 -22.98
N GLU A 296 -19.96 5.76 -23.93
CA GLU A 296 -20.90 6.85 -23.63
C GLU A 296 -22.08 6.38 -22.77
N ALA A 297 -22.66 5.23 -23.10
CA ALA A 297 -23.75 4.64 -22.32
C ALA A 297 -23.32 4.25 -20.90
N MET A 298 -22.11 3.70 -20.73
CA MET A 298 -21.56 3.38 -19.41
C MET A 298 -21.38 4.66 -18.58
N ARG A 299 -20.81 5.72 -19.17
CA ARG A 299 -20.65 7.01 -18.50
C ARG A 299 -21.99 7.58 -18.05
N ALA A 300 -22.97 7.61 -18.95
CA ALA A 300 -24.31 8.11 -18.66
C ALA A 300 -24.99 7.33 -17.51
N ALA A 301 -24.82 6.01 -17.46
CA ALA A 301 -25.37 5.19 -16.40
C ALA A 301 -24.75 5.51 -15.02
N ILE A 302 -23.43 5.68 -14.95
CA ILE A 302 -22.73 6.06 -13.72
C ILE A 302 -23.13 7.46 -13.27
N ASP A 303 -23.15 8.43 -14.20
CA ASP A 303 -23.54 9.82 -13.91
C ASP A 303 -24.99 9.90 -13.42
N GLY A 304 -25.89 9.12 -14.02
CA GLY A 304 -27.29 9.05 -13.61
C GLY A 304 -27.46 8.56 -12.16
N LEU A 305 -26.80 7.47 -11.78
CA LEU A 305 -26.83 6.97 -10.41
C LEU A 305 -26.20 7.96 -9.43
N LYS A 306 -25.07 8.56 -9.80
CA LYS A 306 -24.40 9.59 -9.00
C LYS A 306 -25.31 10.80 -8.76
N ALA A 307 -25.97 11.31 -9.81
CA ALA A 307 -26.89 12.43 -9.68
C ALA A 307 -28.08 12.12 -8.74
N ARG A 308 -28.62 10.90 -8.80
CA ARG A 308 -29.68 10.44 -7.88
C ARG A 308 -29.20 10.36 -6.43
N ARG A 309 -28.00 9.83 -6.20
CA ARG A 309 -27.36 9.80 -4.88
C ARG A 309 -27.20 11.23 -4.33
N ASP A 310 -26.64 12.13 -5.13
CA ASP A 310 -26.34 13.50 -4.70
C ASP A 310 -27.64 14.29 -4.42
N ALA A 311 -28.70 14.06 -5.20
CA ALA A 311 -30.03 14.61 -4.93
C ALA A 311 -30.62 14.10 -3.60
N ALA A 312 -30.53 12.80 -3.34
CA ALA A 312 -30.97 12.21 -2.07
C ALA A 312 -30.17 12.75 -0.88
N GLU A 313 -28.85 12.88 -1.01
CA GLU A 313 -27.95 13.45 -0.02
C GLU A 313 -28.34 14.89 0.34
N ALA A 314 -28.58 15.74 -0.66
CA ALA A 314 -28.99 17.11 -0.45
C ALA A 314 -30.33 17.22 0.31
N LEU A 315 -31.28 16.33 0.00
CA LEU A 315 -32.60 16.28 0.63
C LEU A 315 -32.49 15.86 2.11
N ILE A 316 -31.69 14.83 2.39
CA ILE A 316 -31.40 14.34 3.74
C ILE A 316 -30.70 15.42 4.57
N LEU A 317 -29.67 16.06 4.01
CA LEU A 317 -28.92 17.12 4.68
C LEU A 317 -29.84 18.29 5.06
N ARG A 318 -30.76 18.67 4.16
CA ARG A 318 -31.76 19.71 4.44
C ARG A 318 -32.71 19.33 5.57
N ALA A 319 -33.15 18.07 5.63
CA ALA A 319 -34.01 17.58 6.70
C ALA A 319 -33.27 17.55 8.05
N GLU A 320 -32.01 17.09 8.06
CA GLU A 320 -31.15 17.08 9.24
C GLU A 320 -30.94 18.49 9.81
N GLN A 321 -30.56 19.45 8.94
CA GLN A 321 -30.34 20.85 9.35
C GLN A 321 -31.61 21.49 9.91
N ALA A 322 -32.79 20.98 9.54
CA ALA A 322 -34.07 21.40 10.10
C ALA A 322 -34.46 20.69 11.40
N GLY A 323 -33.59 19.83 11.95
CA GLY A 323 -33.79 19.11 13.21
C GLY A 323 -34.65 17.85 13.09
N MET A 324 -34.79 17.28 11.89
CA MET A 324 -35.52 16.04 11.67
C MET A 324 -34.64 14.81 11.92
N GLU A 325 -35.26 13.71 12.36
CA GLU A 325 -34.61 12.40 12.48
C GLU A 325 -34.38 11.84 11.07
N VAL A 326 -33.12 11.56 10.72
CA VAL A 326 -32.73 11.07 9.38
C VAL A 326 -31.67 9.97 9.41
N SER A 327 -31.41 9.35 10.56
CA SER A 327 -30.31 8.40 10.73
C SER A 327 -30.45 7.20 9.79
N GLN A 328 -31.68 6.69 9.64
CA GLN A 328 -31.95 5.60 8.70
C GLN A 328 -31.73 6.02 7.24
N ALA A 329 -32.15 7.24 6.86
CA ALA A 329 -31.95 7.74 5.51
C ALA A 329 -30.46 7.91 5.18
N LYS A 330 -29.65 8.35 6.15
CA LYS A 330 -28.19 8.41 6.03
C LYS A 330 -27.54 7.03 5.88
N PHE A 331 -28.01 6.04 6.63
CA PHE A 331 -27.54 4.68 6.48
C PHE A 331 -27.82 4.15 5.06
N ASP A 332 -29.06 4.34 4.57
CA ASP A 332 -29.42 3.91 3.22
C ASP A 332 -28.63 4.66 2.14
N LEU A 333 -28.31 5.94 2.36
CA LEU A 333 -27.46 6.72 1.45
C LEU A 333 -26.05 6.13 1.32
N ASN A 334 -25.50 5.55 2.39
CA ASN A 334 -24.23 4.82 2.32
C ASN A 334 -24.36 3.56 1.44
N GLU A 335 -25.49 2.85 1.52
CA GLU A 335 -25.76 1.71 0.64
C GLU A 335 -25.86 2.12 -0.84
N VAL A 336 -26.40 3.30 -1.15
CA VAL A 336 -26.34 3.86 -2.51
C VAL A 336 -24.88 4.12 -2.93
N GLY A 337 -24.05 4.61 -2.02
CA GLY A 337 -22.60 4.79 -2.26
C GLY A 337 -21.87 3.47 -2.51
N ASN A 338 -22.21 2.41 -1.78
CA ASN A 338 -21.69 1.07 -1.99
C ASN A 338 -22.11 0.53 -3.36
N ALA A 339 -23.38 0.70 -3.73
CA ALA A 339 -23.90 0.32 -5.05
C ALA A 339 -23.19 1.07 -6.19
N LEU A 340 -22.93 2.38 -6.03
CA LEU A 340 -22.16 3.15 -7.01
C LEU A 340 -20.72 2.64 -7.13
N THR A 341 -20.09 2.24 -6.02
CA THR A 341 -18.75 1.64 -6.03
C THR A 341 -18.75 0.29 -6.76
N LYS A 342 -19.76 -0.55 -6.52
CA LYS A 342 -19.97 -1.82 -7.23
C LYS A 342 -20.19 -1.58 -8.73
N ALA A 343 -20.99 -0.57 -9.10
CA ALA A 343 -21.23 -0.20 -10.50
C ALA A 343 -19.94 0.23 -11.20
N ARG A 344 -19.11 1.06 -10.56
CA ARG A 344 -17.79 1.44 -11.10
C ARG A 344 -16.87 0.24 -11.31
N ALA A 345 -16.87 -0.74 -10.40
CA ALA A 345 -16.11 -1.97 -10.59
C ALA A 345 -16.62 -2.76 -11.81
N SER A 346 -17.94 -2.94 -11.92
CA SER A 346 -18.63 -3.64 -13.04
C SER A 346 -18.27 -3.14 -14.43
N VAL A 347 -17.82 -1.89 -14.57
CA VAL A 347 -17.34 -1.34 -15.85
C VAL A 347 -16.23 -2.19 -16.46
N HIS A 348 -15.38 -2.83 -15.65
CA HIS A 348 -14.29 -3.69 -16.13
C HIS A 348 -14.78 -4.95 -16.85
N ALA A 349 -16.07 -5.31 -16.77
CA ALA A 349 -16.65 -6.36 -17.59
C ALA A 349 -16.96 -5.90 -19.03
N PHE A 350 -16.91 -4.59 -19.29
CA PHE A 350 -17.24 -3.95 -20.56
C PHE A 350 -18.59 -4.42 -21.13
N SER A 351 -19.58 -4.61 -20.24
CA SER A 351 -20.91 -5.10 -20.56
C SER A 351 -21.98 -4.16 -20.00
N LEU A 352 -22.75 -3.52 -20.88
CA LEU A 352 -23.86 -2.65 -20.50
C LEU A 352 -24.95 -3.40 -19.74
N ALA A 353 -25.16 -4.68 -20.03
CA ALA A 353 -26.14 -5.50 -19.32
C ALA A 353 -25.74 -5.65 -17.84
N ARG A 354 -24.48 -6.07 -17.60
CA ARG A 354 -23.96 -6.28 -16.24
C ARG A 354 -23.86 -4.98 -15.45
N LEU A 355 -23.40 -3.90 -16.08
CA LEU A 355 -23.41 -2.58 -15.47
C LEU A 355 -24.84 -2.16 -15.12
N GLY A 356 -25.78 -2.33 -16.06
CA GLY A 356 -27.17 -1.97 -15.90
C GLY A 356 -27.86 -2.66 -14.72
N GLU A 357 -27.55 -3.93 -14.46
CA GLU A 357 -28.03 -4.64 -13.26
C GLU A 357 -27.58 -3.94 -11.98
N THR A 358 -26.28 -3.67 -11.85
CA THR A 358 -25.74 -2.99 -10.65
C THR A 358 -26.23 -1.54 -10.50
N VAL A 359 -26.43 -0.84 -11.61
CA VAL A 359 -26.97 0.53 -11.60
C VAL A 359 -28.43 0.52 -11.16
N LYS A 360 -29.26 -0.39 -11.69
CA LYS A 360 -30.68 -0.50 -11.30
C LYS A 360 -30.86 -0.80 -9.81
N GLU A 361 -30.04 -1.68 -9.25
CA GLU A 361 -30.01 -1.93 -7.79
C GLU A 361 -29.74 -0.62 -7.02
N GLY A 362 -28.72 0.14 -7.43
CA GLY A 362 -28.38 1.43 -6.82
C GLY A 362 -29.47 2.49 -7.00
N GLU A 363 -30.13 2.55 -8.15
CA GLU A 363 -31.22 3.49 -8.43
C GLU A 363 -32.44 3.21 -7.54
N ALA A 364 -32.81 1.94 -7.35
CA ALA A 364 -33.89 1.56 -6.45
C ALA A 364 -33.60 1.96 -5.00
N LEU A 365 -32.35 1.78 -4.54
CA LEU A 365 -31.91 2.25 -3.23
C LEU A 365 -31.96 3.78 -3.11
N ALA A 366 -31.51 4.50 -4.15
CA ALA A 366 -31.51 5.95 -4.18
C ALA A 366 -32.94 6.52 -4.14
N GLU A 367 -33.87 5.90 -4.87
CA GLU A 367 -35.27 6.29 -4.87
C GLU A 367 -35.92 6.05 -3.49
N GLY A 368 -35.65 4.91 -2.88
CA GLY A 368 -36.10 4.61 -1.51
C GLY A 368 -35.56 5.61 -0.48
N THR A 369 -34.27 5.94 -0.59
CA THR A 369 -33.59 6.92 0.26
C THR A 369 -34.17 8.32 0.07
N THR A 370 -34.47 8.71 -1.18
CA THR A 370 -35.09 9.99 -1.52
C THR A 370 -36.47 10.11 -0.88
N ARG A 371 -37.32 9.09 -1.00
CA ARG A 371 -38.65 9.07 -0.37
C ARG A 371 -38.58 9.26 1.15
N LYS A 372 -37.60 8.66 1.82
CA LYS A 372 -37.40 8.86 3.28
C LYS A 372 -37.03 10.30 3.61
N GLY A 373 -36.15 10.92 2.81
CA GLY A 373 -35.85 12.34 2.93
C GLY A 373 -37.09 13.22 2.74
N GLU A 374 -37.89 12.93 1.72
CA GLU A 374 -39.14 13.66 1.45
C GLU A 374 -40.15 13.52 2.60
N GLN A 375 -40.27 12.32 3.18
CA GLN A 375 -41.11 12.07 4.36
C GLN A 375 -40.65 12.89 5.56
N ALA A 376 -39.34 12.97 5.82
CA ALA A 376 -38.80 13.80 6.91
C ALA A 376 -39.11 15.30 6.69
N ILE A 377 -38.98 15.80 5.45
CA ILE A 377 -39.37 17.17 5.11
C ILE A 377 -40.88 17.38 5.26
N ALA A 378 -41.71 16.43 4.85
CA ALA A 378 -43.15 16.50 5.00
C ALA A 378 -43.57 16.51 6.48
N GLU A 379 -42.92 15.70 7.32
CA GLU A 379 -43.15 15.67 8.76
C GLU A 379 -42.74 17.00 9.42
N LEU A 380 -41.61 17.59 9.01
CA LEU A 380 -41.23 18.94 9.44
C LEU A 380 -42.34 19.97 9.16
N GLN A 381 -42.88 19.96 7.94
CA GLN A 381 -43.96 20.88 7.54
C GLN A 381 -45.22 20.62 8.36
N PHE A 382 -45.56 19.36 8.62
CA PHE A 382 -46.68 18.99 9.47
C PHE A 382 -46.51 19.51 10.90
N ARG A 383 -45.35 19.27 11.52
CA ARG A 383 -45.02 19.75 12.88
C ARG A 383 -45.10 21.29 12.98
N ARG A 384 -44.61 22.01 11.97
CA ARG A 384 -44.69 23.48 11.90
C ARG A 384 -46.12 23.99 11.79
N LYS A 385 -46.93 23.38 10.91
CA LYS A 385 -48.36 23.72 10.77
C LYS A 385 -49.12 23.43 12.07
N GLY A 386 -48.89 22.27 12.68
CA GLY A 386 -49.47 21.87 13.95
C GLY A 386 -49.13 22.84 15.08
N LEU A 387 -47.85 23.22 15.23
CA LEU A 387 -47.42 24.23 16.20
C LEU A 387 -48.12 25.56 15.97
N GLY A 388 -48.25 26.00 14.71
CA GLY A 388 -48.99 27.22 14.37
C GLY A 388 -50.45 27.17 14.82
N VAL A 389 -51.15 26.06 14.55
CA VAL A 389 -52.55 25.87 15.00
C VAL A 389 -52.64 25.85 16.53
N SER A 390 -51.76 25.12 17.20
CA SER A 390 -51.72 25.07 18.67
C SER A 390 -51.48 26.45 19.29
N LEU A 391 -50.57 27.25 18.72
CA LEU A 391 -50.31 28.62 19.18
C LEU A 391 -51.54 29.53 19.02
N VAL A 392 -52.29 29.41 17.92
CA VAL A 392 -53.54 30.16 17.72
C VAL A 392 -54.59 29.78 18.76
N ILE A 393 -54.74 28.49 19.06
CA ILE A 393 -55.68 28.02 20.10
C ILE A 393 -55.26 28.53 21.48
N ILE A 394 -53.97 28.41 21.83
CA ILE A 394 -53.42 28.88 23.11
C ILE A 394 -53.64 30.39 23.26
N LEU A 395 -53.35 31.16 22.20
CA LEU A 395 -53.58 32.62 22.20
C LEU A 395 -55.06 32.95 22.37
N GLY A 396 -55.95 32.23 21.69
CA GLY A 396 -57.40 32.39 21.86
C GLY A 396 -57.86 32.14 23.29
N VAL A 397 -57.37 31.08 23.93
CA VAL A 397 -57.64 30.76 25.35
C VAL A 397 -57.06 31.84 26.27
N ALA A 398 -55.83 32.29 26.03
CA ALA A 398 -55.19 33.34 26.82
C ALA A 398 -55.97 34.67 26.75
N VAL A 399 -56.43 35.05 25.56
CA VAL A 399 -57.27 36.24 25.34
C VAL A 399 -58.63 36.09 26.05
N ALA A 400 -59.28 34.93 25.93
CA ALA A 400 -60.54 34.67 26.62
C ALA A 400 -60.38 34.72 28.15
N LEU A 401 -59.31 34.14 28.69
CA LEU A 401 -58.97 34.22 30.12
C LEU A 401 -58.73 35.66 30.56
N PHE A 402 -57.99 36.45 29.76
CA PHE A 402 -57.78 37.87 30.05
C PHE A 402 -59.10 38.64 30.15
N PHE A 403 -60.01 38.47 29.19
CA PHE A 403 -61.32 39.11 29.26
C PHE A 403 -62.15 38.61 30.44
N LYS A 404 -62.06 37.31 30.77
CA LYS A 404 -62.81 36.73 31.88
C LYS A 404 -62.33 37.24 33.24
N ILE A 405 -61.02 37.32 33.45
CA ILE A 405 -60.41 37.90 34.65
C ILE A 405 -60.89 39.34 34.80
N ARG A 406 -60.82 40.14 33.74
CA ARG A 406 -61.25 41.53 33.74
C ARG A 406 -62.75 41.70 34.05
N GLU A 407 -63.60 40.77 33.59
CA GLU A 407 -65.02 40.73 33.94
C GLU A 407 -65.23 40.45 35.44
N VAL A 408 -64.50 39.47 35.99
CA VAL A 408 -64.58 39.08 37.40
C VAL A 408 -64.10 40.20 38.32
N ASP A 409 -62.99 40.86 38.00
CA ASP A 409 -62.48 42.01 38.76
C ASP A 409 -63.51 43.15 38.80
N ARG A 410 -64.14 43.42 37.64
CA ARG A 410 -65.22 44.43 37.54
C ARG A 410 -66.45 44.06 38.38
N ARG A 411 -66.78 42.77 38.50
CA ARG A 411 -67.90 42.27 39.34
C ARG A 411 -67.56 42.28 40.84
N ARG A 412 -66.30 42.12 41.22
CA ARG A 412 -65.85 42.08 42.62
C ARG A 412 -65.54 43.46 43.22
N GLY A 413 -65.63 44.54 42.44
CA GLY A 413 -65.37 45.90 42.92
C GLY A 413 -63.90 46.16 43.27
N LEU A 414 -63.00 45.28 42.83
CA LEU A 414 -61.55 45.46 42.91
C LEU A 414 -61.16 46.39 41.75
N ARG A 415 -61.04 47.69 42.03
CA ARG A 415 -60.40 48.64 41.12
C ARG A 415 -58.91 48.66 41.37
#